data_AF-A0A2Z4GG72-F1
#
_entry.id   AF-A0A2Z4GG72-F1
#
_cell.length_a   1.000
_cell.length_b   1.000
_cell.length_c   1.000
_cell.angle_alpha   90.00
_cell.angle_beta   90.00
_cell.angle_gamma   90.00
#
_symmetry.space_group_name_H-M   'P 1'
#
loop_
_entity.id
_entity.type
_entity.pdbx_description
1 polymer ?
#
loop_
_entity_poly.entity_id
_entity_poly.type
_entity_poly.pdbx_seq_one_letter_code
_entity_poly.pdbx_strand_id
1 'polypeptide(L)'
;MAEHIENIDAEKQKPQTKELWKVFWILLLITAVEFVIAFQISSDSDFGKWLKISLFIILTFVKSFYIVGTFMHLKHEVKALIWTVVLPIIFILWFILALVYYEGGYIGSVR
;
A
#
# COMPACT_ATOMS: atom_id res chain seq x y z
N MET A 1 -43.77 -1.06 28.09
CA MET A 1 -42.98 -0.02 27.38
C MET A 1 -41.48 -0.03 27.73
N ALA A 2 -40.98 -1.00 28.52
CA ALA A 2 -39.56 -1.12 28.89
C ALA A 2 -38.82 -2.30 28.23
N GLU A 3 -39.52 -3.11 27.42
CA GLU A 3 -38.97 -4.37 26.86
C GLU A 3 -38.23 -4.17 25.52
N HIS A 4 -38.39 -3.01 24.87
CA HIS A 4 -37.83 -2.77 23.53
C HIS A 4 -36.41 -2.16 23.55
N ILE A 5 -35.78 -2.01 24.72
CA ILE A 5 -34.45 -1.40 24.87
C ILE A 5 -33.35 -2.47 25.11
N GLU A 6 -33.70 -3.72 25.40
CA GLU A 6 -32.70 -4.77 25.73
C GLU A 6 -32.08 -5.48 24.51
N ASN A 7 -32.62 -5.29 23.30
CA ASN A 7 -32.19 -6.03 22.11
C ASN A 7 -31.30 -5.23 21.13
N ILE A 8 -30.57 -4.22 21.62
CA ILE A 8 -29.65 -3.41 20.78
C ILE A 8 -28.18 -3.90 20.92
N ASP A 9 -27.87 -4.81 21.84
CA ASP A 9 -26.47 -5.03 22.28
C ASP A 9 -25.76 -6.31 21.76
N ALA A 10 -26.37 -7.19 20.95
CA ALA A 10 -25.81 -8.54 20.81
C ALA A 10 -25.41 -9.04 19.41
N GLU A 11 -25.46 -8.23 18.34
CA GLU A 11 -24.89 -8.66 17.04
C GLU A 11 -23.61 -7.90 16.70
N LYS A 12 -22.60 -8.07 17.57
CA LYS A 12 -21.23 -7.64 17.30
C LYS A 12 -20.67 -8.53 16.19
N GLN A 13 -20.80 -8.11 14.93
CA GLN A 13 -20.21 -8.79 13.78
C GLN A 13 -18.76 -9.15 14.11
N LYS A 14 -18.47 -10.45 14.19
CA LYS A 14 -17.14 -10.93 14.60
C LYS A 14 -16.13 -10.42 13.57
N PRO A 15 -15.15 -9.59 13.96
CA PRO A 15 -14.15 -9.11 13.03
C PRO A 15 -13.44 -10.32 12.43
N GLN A 16 -13.25 -10.32 11.11
CA GLN A 16 -12.64 -11.42 10.36
C GLN A 16 -11.11 -11.45 10.54
N THR A 17 -10.65 -11.40 11.79
CA THR A 17 -9.24 -11.27 12.19
C THR A 17 -8.40 -12.47 11.74
N LYS A 18 -9.03 -13.62 11.46
CA LYS A 18 -8.35 -14.83 10.98
C LYS A 18 -7.74 -14.66 9.58
N GLU A 19 -8.47 -14.03 8.66
CA GLU A 19 -7.95 -13.75 7.31
C GLU A 19 -6.83 -12.71 7.35
N LEU A 20 -6.97 -11.72 8.24
CA LEU A 20 -5.93 -10.71 8.50
C LEU A 20 -4.59 -11.35 8.88
N TRP A 21 -4.62 -12.25 9.86
CA TRP A 21 -3.44 -12.96 10.35
C TRP A 21 -2.81 -13.85 9.27
N LYS A 22 -3.64 -14.50 8.45
CA LYS A 22 -3.16 -15.33 7.33
C LYS A 22 -2.39 -14.51 6.31
N VAL A 23 -2.95 -13.37 5.88
CA VAL A 23 -2.29 -12.51 4.88
C VAL A 23 -1.07 -11.79 5.48
N PHE A 24 -1.16 -11.37 6.75
CA PHE A 24 0.00 -10.82 7.47
C PHE A 24 1.20 -11.78 7.42
N TRP A 25 1.01 -13.05 7.77
CA TRP A 25 2.10 -14.04 7.75
C TRP A 25 2.64 -14.28 6.35
N ILE A 26 1.78 -14.36 5.33
CA ILE A 26 2.19 -14.53 3.93
C ILE A 26 3.06 -13.35 3.45
N LEU A 27 2.65 -12.13 3.77
CA LEU A 27 3.36 -10.92 3.38
C LEU A 27 4.67 -10.77 4.16
N LEU A 28 4.66 -11.09 5.45
CA LEU A 28 5.85 -11.09 6.28
C LEU A 28 6.88 -12.08 5.74
N LEU A 29 6.46 -13.29 5.38
CA LEU A 29 7.36 -14.30 4.82
C LEU A 29 7.93 -13.85 3.46
N ILE A 30 7.09 -13.34 2.55
CA ILE A 30 7.53 -12.79 1.27
C ILE A 30 8.57 -11.67 1.48
N THR A 31 8.31 -10.77 2.43
CA THR A 31 9.21 -9.65 2.72
C THR A 31 10.52 -10.14 3.32
N ALA A 32 10.48 -11.11 4.23
CA ALA A 32 11.69 -11.70 4.82
C ALA A 32 12.55 -12.38 3.74
N VAL A 33 11.93 -13.17 2.85
CA VAL A 33 12.62 -13.81 1.73
C VAL A 33 13.22 -12.78 0.77
N GLU A 34 12.49 -11.72 0.46
CA GLU A 34 12.98 -10.61 -0.37
C GLU A 34 14.23 -9.97 0.24
N PHE A 35 14.21 -9.64 1.54
CA PHE A 35 15.38 -9.08 2.22
C PHE A 35 16.56 -10.04 2.17
N VAL A 36 16.36 -11.34 2.43
CA VAL A 36 17.44 -12.33 2.36
C VAL A 36 18.06 -12.39 0.95
N ILE A 37 17.25 -12.42 -0.11
CA ILE A 37 17.74 -12.38 -1.51
C ILE A 37 18.49 -11.08 -1.79
N ALA A 38 17.97 -9.95 -1.31
CA ALA A 38 18.60 -8.65 -1.45
C ALA A 38 19.95 -8.54 -0.72
N PHE A 39 20.16 -9.26 0.39
CA PHE A 39 21.45 -9.36 1.06
C PHE A 39 22.41 -10.34 0.37
N GLN A 40 21.91 -11.43 -0.22
CA GLN A 40 22.74 -12.48 -0.82
C GLN A 40 23.36 -12.11 -2.18
N ILE A 41 22.67 -11.33 -3.01
CA ILE A 41 23.24 -10.89 -4.30
C ILE A 41 24.32 -9.86 -4.02
N SER A 42 25.61 -10.18 -4.21
CA SER A 42 26.67 -9.18 -4.06
C SER A 42 26.60 -8.10 -5.14
N SER A 43 26.85 -6.86 -4.74
CA SER A 43 26.66 -5.66 -5.55
C SER A 43 27.77 -5.41 -6.60
N ASP A 44 28.64 -6.39 -6.83
CA ASP A 44 29.84 -6.27 -7.65
C ASP A 44 29.58 -6.31 -9.17
N SER A 45 28.36 -6.62 -9.59
CA SER A 45 27.93 -6.53 -10.99
C SER A 45 26.77 -5.55 -11.14
N ASP A 46 26.81 -4.69 -12.15
CA ASP A 46 25.70 -3.78 -12.50
C ASP A 46 24.39 -4.57 -12.73
N PHE A 47 24.50 -5.77 -13.29
CA PHE A 47 23.38 -6.67 -13.47
C PHE A 47 22.73 -7.10 -12.13
N GLY A 48 23.55 -7.43 -11.12
CA GLY A 48 23.05 -7.79 -9.78
C GLY A 48 22.32 -6.63 -9.09
N LYS A 49 22.78 -5.39 -9.28
CA LYS A 49 22.10 -4.18 -8.77
C LYS A 49 20.72 -4.00 -9.41
N TRP A 50 20.65 -4.02 -10.74
CA TRP A 50 19.39 -3.83 -11.46
C TRP A 50 18.36 -4.92 -11.17
N LEU A 51 18.82 -6.17 -11.03
CA LEU A 51 17.96 -7.31 -10.66
C LEU A 51 17.34 -7.09 -9.27
N LYS A 52 18.14 -6.70 -8.27
CA LYS A 52 17.61 -6.37 -6.93
C LYS A 52 16.56 -5.27 -6.98
N ILE A 53 16.87 -4.15 -7.65
CA ILE A 53 15.95 -3.01 -7.77
C ILE A 53 14.63 -3.45 -8.39
N SER A 54 14.69 -4.20 -9.49
CA SER A 54 13.50 -4.66 -10.21
C SER A 54 12.66 -5.62 -9.36
N LEU A 55 13.31 -6.57 -8.68
CA LEU A 55 12.64 -7.51 -7.78
C LEU A 55 11.91 -6.76 -6.66
N PHE A 56 12.60 -5.83 -5.99
CA PHE A 56 12.05 -5.05 -4.87
C PHE A 56 10.84 -4.21 -5.28
N ILE A 57 10.90 -3.61 -6.48
CA ILE A 57 9.79 -2.84 -7.05
C ILE A 57 8.59 -3.76 -7.30
N ILE A 58 8.79 -4.87 -8.01
CA ILE A 58 7.72 -5.78 -8.40
C ILE A 58 7.05 -6.39 -7.17
N LEU A 59 7.82 -6.91 -6.22
CA LEU A 59 7.25 -7.49 -5.00
C LEU A 59 6.58 -6.44 -4.11
N THR A 60 7.07 -5.19 -4.10
CA THR A 60 6.40 -4.08 -3.42
C THR A 60 5.03 -3.76 -4.04
N PHE A 61 4.87 -3.87 -5.36
CA PHE A 61 3.55 -3.78 -5.97
C PHE A 61 2.64 -4.95 -5.58
N VAL A 62 3.16 -6.19 -5.64
CA VAL A 62 2.41 -7.40 -5.27
C VAL A 62 1.94 -7.33 -3.81
N LYS A 63 2.81 -6.94 -2.89
CA LYS A 63 2.49 -6.82 -1.46
C LYS A 63 1.40 -5.77 -1.25
N SER A 64 1.52 -4.62 -1.92
CA SER A 64 0.54 -3.53 -1.82
C SER A 64 -0.83 -3.99 -2.26
N PHE A 65 -0.90 -4.76 -3.36
CA PHE A 65 -2.17 -5.31 -3.85
C PHE A 65 -2.81 -6.29 -2.86
N TYR A 66 -2.02 -7.17 -2.25
CA TYR A 66 -2.50 -8.09 -1.21
C TYR A 66 -2.97 -7.35 0.06
N ILE A 67 -2.25 -6.29 0.47
CA ILE A 67 -2.63 -5.48 1.63
C ILE A 67 -3.96 -4.77 1.37
N VAL A 68 -4.07 -4.05 0.26
CA VAL A 68 -5.28 -3.29 -0.10
C VAL A 68 -6.46 -4.23 -0.33
N GLY A 69 -6.24 -5.41 -0.94
CA GLY A 69 -7.27 -6.41 -1.17
C GLY A 69 -7.85 -7.03 0.11
N THR A 70 -6.99 -7.39 1.08
CA THR A 70 -7.42 -8.13 2.27
C THR A 70 -7.58 -7.26 3.53
N PHE A 71 -6.66 -6.33 3.80
CA PHE A 71 -6.72 -5.50 5.01
C PHE A 71 -7.79 -4.41 4.93
N MET A 72 -8.15 -3.97 3.72
CA MET A 72 -9.14 -2.91 3.57
C MET A 72 -10.55 -3.40 3.20
N HIS A 73 -10.81 -4.71 3.13
CA HIS A 73 -12.12 -5.28 2.72
C HIS A 73 -12.73 -4.59 1.48
N LEU A 74 -11.88 -4.04 0.61
CA LEU A 74 -12.27 -3.03 -0.37
C LEU A 74 -13.07 -3.57 -1.55
N LYS A 75 -12.98 -4.89 -1.75
CA LYS A 75 -13.40 -5.54 -2.98
C LYS A 75 -14.92 -5.56 -3.16
N HIS A 76 -15.70 -5.47 -2.08
CA HIS A 76 -17.16 -5.57 -2.17
C HIS A 76 -17.95 -4.35 -1.64
N GLU A 77 -17.44 -3.57 -0.68
CA GLU A 77 -18.32 -2.59 0.02
C GLU A 77 -17.92 -1.12 -0.08
N VAL A 78 -16.68 -0.76 -0.47
CA VAL A 78 -16.18 0.61 -0.20
C VAL A 78 -15.42 1.24 -1.37
N LYS A 79 -16.13 1.41 -2.50
CA LYS A 79 -15.65 2.28 -3.61
C LYS A 79 -15.28 3.68 -3.09
N ALA A 80 -16.01 4.19 -2.10
CA ALA A 80 -15.75 5.46 -1.44
C ALA A 80 -14.36 5.50 -0.77
N LEU A 81 -13.93 4.41 -0.12
CA LEU A 81 -12.63 4.34 0.55
C LEU A 81 -11.47 4.31 -0.47
N ILE A 82 -11.66 3.65 -1.63
CA ILE A 82 -10.69 3.73 -2.75
C ILE A 82 -10.50 5.18 -3.19
N TRP A 83 -11.60 5.91 -3.41
CA TRP A 83 -11.54 7.32 -3.78
C TRP A 83 -10.87 8.20 -2.72
N THR A 84 -11.01 7.85 -1.44
CA THR A 84 -10.38 8.61 -0.33
C THR A 84 -8.86 8.44 -0.32
N VAL A 85 -8.33 7.32 -0.81
CA VAL A 85 -6.89 7.07 -0.94
C VAL A 85 -6.35 7.58 -2.28
N VAL A 86 -7.10 7.37 -3.37
CA VAL A 86 -6.67 7.75 -4.73
C VAL A 86 -6.64 9.27 -4.92
N LEU A 87 -7.65 9.98 -4.42
CA LEU A 87 -7.75 11.43 -4.55
C LEU A 87 -6.53 12.20 -3.98
N PRO A 88 -6.07 11.97 -2.74
CA PRO A 88 -4.90 12.66 -2.21
C PRO A 88 -3.61 12.28 -2.95
N ILE A 89 -3.48 11.04 -3.44
CA ILE A 89 -2.31 10.63 -4.24
C ILE A 89 -2.26 11.41 -5.57
N ILE A 90 -3.40 11.50 -6.26
CA ILE A 90 -3.51 12.28 -7.51
C ILE A 90 -3.23 13.76 -7.25
N PHE A 91 -3.80 14.30 -6.17
CA PHE A 91 -3.57 15.69 -5.78
C PHE A 91 -2.09 15.98 -5.52
N ILE A 92 -1.38 15.10 -4.79
CA ILE A 92 0.05 15.25 -4.53
C ILE A 92 0.87 15.16 -5.83
N LEU A 93 0.60 14.18 -6.68
CA LEU A 93 1.31 14.04 -7.96
C LEU A 93 1.12 15.28 -8.84
N TRP A 94 -0.12 15.77 -8.96
CA TRP A 94 -0.41 16.99 -9.68
C TRP A 94 0.28 18.21 -9.06
N PHE A 95 0.27 18.33 -7.73
CA PHE A 95 0.90 19.44 -7.02
C PHE A 95 2.43 19.46 -7.20
N ILE A 96 3.10 18.32 -7.09
CA ILE A 96 4.55 18.21 -7.34
C ILE A 96 4.88 18.60 -8.78
N LEU A 97 4.11 18.09 -9.76
CA LEU A 97 4.31 18.46 -11.16
C LEU A 97 4.09 19.95 -11.38
N ALA A 98 3.05 20.53 -10.80
CA ALA A 98 2.78 21.96 -10.89
C ALA A 98 3.92 22.80 -10.31
N LEU A 99 4.43 22.47 -9.11
CA LEU A 99 5.56 23.19 -8.53
C LEU A 99 6.83 23.07 -9.40
N VAL A 100 7.14 21.88 -9.92
CA VAL A 100 8.31 21.69 -10.77
C VAL A 100 8.18 22.46 -12.10
N TYR A 101 7.00 22.42 -12.74
CA TYR A 101 6.78 23.12 -14.02
C TYR A 101 6.67 24.63 -13.88
N TYR A 102 5.94 25.11 -12.87
CA TYR A 102 5.64 26.54 -12.70
C TYR A 102 6.65 27.27 -11.84
N GLU A 103 7.30 26.65 -10.85
CA GLU A 103 8.30 27.30 -10.00
C GLU A 103 9.72 26.78 -10.28
N GLY A 104 9.90 25.48 -10.49
CA GLY A 104 11.21 24.88 -10.78
C GLY A 104 11.88 25.43 -12.05
N GLY A 105 11.10 25.84 -13.04
CA GLY A 105 11.59 26.49 -14.26
C GLY A 105 12.13 27.92 -14.07
N TYR A 106 11.69 28.66 -13.04
CA TYR A 106 12.14 30.04 -12.81
C TYR A 106 13.59 30.13 -12.34
N ILE A 107 14.11 29.08 -11.70
CA ILE A 107 15.50 29.05 -11.23
C ILE A 107 16.47 28.81 -12.41
N GLY A 108 16.01 28.15 -13.48
CA GLY A 108 16.81 27.87 -14.68
C GLY A 108 16.91 29.04 -15.66
N SER A 109 16.00 30.02 -15.62
CA SER A 109 15.96 31.16 -16.55
C SER A 109 16.61 32.44 -16.01
N VAL A 110 16.96 32.47 -14.72
CA VAL A 110 17.55 33.64 -14.02
C VAL A 110 19.06 33.47 -13.75
N ARG A 111 19.70 32.45 -14.35
CA ARG A 111 21.17 32.26 -14.34
C ARG A 111 21.76 32.30 -15.73
#